data_AF-L7CEV5-F1
#
_entry.id   AF-L7CEV5-F1
#
_cell.length_a   1.000
_cell.length_b   1.000
_cell.length_c   1.000
_cell.angle_alpha   90.00
_cell.angle_beta   90.00
_cell.angle_gamma   90.00
#
_symmetry.space_group_name_H-M   'P 1'
#
loop_
_entity.id
_entity.type
_entity.pdbx_description
1 polymer ?
#
loop_
_entity_poly.entity_id
_entity_poly.type
_entity_poly.pdbx_seq_one_letter_code
_entity_poly.pdbx_strand_id
1 'polypeptide(L)'
;MEDKWFIYRDGDWLYFHRSWTGALIYWLKLDFDTQSITVSESWVNRESEQYSSTDTAYDRALVDYLIRGLLLKEQVPFPMPKMRGIRGLLFKLAGKAMMFQHSIVGSSNVPTRTVDDSRSG
;
A
#
# COMPACT_ATOMS: atom_id res chain seq x y z
N MET A 1 4.33 12.87 -12.50
CA MET A 1 5.26 12.27 -11.53
C MET A 1 4.85 10.81 -11.39
N GLU A 2 5.80 9.88 -11.46
CA GLU A 2 5.50 8.44 -11.37
C GLU A 2 4.99 8.10 -9.97
N ASP A 3 3.95 7.27 -9.85
CA ASP A 3 3.38 6.82 -8.56
C ASP A 3 4.27 5.79 -7.87
N LYS A 4 5.45 6.23 -7.43
CA LYS A 4 6.40 5.42 -6.65
C LYS A 4 6.04 5.43 -5.17
N TRP A 5 6.11 4.24 -4.56
CA TRP A 5 5.79 3.99 -3.17
C TRP A 5 7.00 3.45 -2.43
N PHE A 6 7.27 4.00 -1.26
CA PHE A 6 8.21 3.44 -0.29
C PHE A 6 7.38 2.73 0.78
N ILE A 7 7.53 1.41 0.86
CA ILE A 7 6.75 0.56 1.76
C ILE A 7 7.72 -0.19 2.66
N TYR A 8 7.55 -0.05 3.96
CA TYR A 8 8.39 -0.73 4.94
C TYR A 8 7.56 -1.19 6.14
N ARG A 9 8.06 -2.21 6.82
CA ARG A 9 7.48 -2.74 8.04
C ARG A 9 8.35 -2.35 9.23
N ASP A 10 7.72 -1.96 10.34
CA ASP A 10 8.35 -1.82 11.64
C ASP A 10 7.45 -2.45 12.72
N GLY A 11 7.95 -3.45 13.44
CA GLY A 11 7.15 -4.25 14.38
C GLY A 11 5.91 -4.85 13.70
N ASP A 12 4.72 -4.58 14.24
CA ASP A 12 3.44 -5.06 13.69
C ASP A 12 2.79 -4.07 12.72
N TRP A 13 3.56 -3.09 12.24
CA TRP A 13 3.06 -2.01 11.41
C TRP A 13 3.66 -2.02 10.01
N LEU A 14 2.83 -1.74 9.01
CA LEU A 14 3.21 -1.57 7.61
C LEU A 14 2.90 -0.15 7.16
N TYR A 15 3.91 0.58 6.72
CA TYR A 15 3.84 2.00 6.37
C TYR A 15 3.97 2.22 4.86
N PHE A 16 3.20 3.14 4.31
CA PHE A 16 3.15 3.46 2.88
C PHE A 16 3.41 4.95 2.66
N HIS A 17 4.58 5.27 2.11
CA HIS A 17 4.98 6.62 1.79
C HIS A 17 5.00 6.88 0.29
N ARG A 18 4.66 8.10 -0.12
CA ARG A 18 4.94 8.57 -1.48
C ARG A 18 6.42 8.88 -1.59
N SER A 19 7.10 8.32 -2.60
CA SER A 19 8.56 8.38 -2.64
C SER A 19 9.12 9.79 -2.86
N TRP A 20 8.33 10.71 -3.42
CA TRP A 20 8.81 12.04 -3.80
C TRP A 20 8.48 13.13 -2.78
N THR A 21 7.39 13.00 -2.03
CA THR A 21 7.09 13.92 -0.92
C THR A 21 7.51 13.36 0.42
N GLY A 22 7.74 12.05 0.52
CA GLY A 22 7.92 11.37 1.81
C GLY A 22 6.63 11.32 2.65
N ALA A 23 5.49 11.79 2.15
CA ALA A 23 4.24 11.81 2.89
C ALA A 23 3.80 10.38 3.24
N LEU A 24 3.53 10.13 4.53
CA LEU A 24 2.89 8.91 5.01
C LEU A 24 1.42 8.97 4.61
N ILE A 25 0.97 8.04 3.75
CA ILE A 25 -0.42 8.02 3.28
C ILE A 25 -1.24 6.98 4.03
N TYR A 26 -0.69 5.78 4.19
CA TYR A 26 -1.36 4.67 4.87
C TYR A 26 -0.42 4.02 5.87
N TRP A 27 -1.00 3.54 6.96
CA TRP A 27 -0.32 2.64 7.88
C TRP A 27 -1.33 1.60 8.36
N LEU A 28 -0.88 0.35 8.44
CA LEU A 28 -1.72 -0.80 8.75
C LEU A 28 -1.09 -1.56 9.90
N LYS A 29 -1.91 -1.97 10.85
CA LYS A 29 -1.50 -2.91 11.89
C LYS A 29 -1.80 -4.32 11.41
N LEU A 30 -0.78 -5.16 11.43
CA LEU A 30 -0.84 -6.55 11.01
C LEU A 30 -0.96 -7.43 12.24
N ASP A 31 -1.83 -8.42 12.16
CA ASP A 31 -1.89 -9.52 13.11
C ASP A 31 -1.34 -10.77 12.42
N PHE A 32 -0.36 -11.41 13.06
CA PHE A 32 0.36 -12.56 12.53
C PHE A 32 -0.10 -13.82 13.25
N ASP A 33 -0.92 -14.61 12.56
CA ASP A 33 -1.21 -15.98 12.96
C ASP A 33 -0.25 -16.95 12.23
N THR A 34 -0.13 -18.15 12.76
CA THR A 34 0.64 -19.28 12.24
C THR A 34 0.36 -19.61 10.77
N GLN A 35 -0.84 -19.29 10.27
CA GLN A 35 -1.29 -19.61 8.91
C GLN A 35 -1.63 -18.39 8.05
N SER A 36 -1.78 -17.21 8.64
CA SER A 36 -2.24 -16.02 7.90
C SER A 36 -1.78 -14.72 8.51
N ILE A 37 -1.69 -13.69 7.68
CA ILE A 37 -1.49 -12.31 8.10
C ILE A 37 -2.79 -11.58 7.83
N THR A 38 -3.36 -10.93 8.85
CA THR A 38 -4.58 -10.13 8.72
C THR A 38 -4.30 -8.68 9.08
N VAL A 39 -5.10 -7.75 8.55
CA VAL A 39 -5.04 -6.34 8.94
C VAL A 39 -6.05 -6.13 10.06
N SER A 40 -5.57 -5.85 11.27
CA SER A 40 -6.42 -5.60 12.44
C SER A 40 -6.89 -4.15 12.52
N GLU A 41 -6.05 -3.21 12.07
CA GLU A 41 -6.34 -1.77 12.10
C GLU A 41 -5.72 -1.08 10.87
N SER A 42 -6.37 -0.01 10.38
CA SER A 42 -5.90 0.74 9.21
C SER A 42 -6.17 2.23 9.36
N TRP A 43 -5.22 3.04 8.93
CA TRP A 43 -5.33 4.49 8.94
C TRP A 43 -4.94 5.09 7.60
N VAL A 44 -5.44 6.29 7.37
CA VAL A 44 -5.21 7.09 6.17
C VAL A 44 -4.94 8.53 6.56
N ASN A 45 -3.92 9.12 5.97
CA ASN A 45 -3.61 10.53 6.13
C ASN A 45 -4.72 11.38 5.49
N ARG A 46 -5.22 12.37 6.22
CA ARG A 46 -6.26 13.30 5.74
C ARG A 46 -5.78 14.75 5.67
N GLU A 47 -4.48 14.97 5.82
CA GLU A 47 -3.86 16.26 5.54
C GLU A 47 -3.94 16.56 4.04
N SER A 48 -4.75 17.55 3.68
CA SER A 48 -5.09 17.88 2.30
C SER A 48 -3.88 18.31 1.46
N GLU A 49 -2.86 18.89 2.09
CA GLU A 49 -1.61 19.28 1.42
C GLU A 49 -0.75 18.05 1.04
N GLN A 50 -0.89 16.96 1.79
CA GLN A 50 -0.12 15.73 1.58
C GLN A 50 -0.90 14.67 0.79
N TYR A 51 -2.22 14.61 0.99
CA TYR A 51 -3.10 13.63 0.36
C TYR A 51 -4.50 14.19 0.14
N SER A 52 -4.86 14.40 -1.12
CA SER A 52 -6.11 15.07 -1.50
C SER A 52 -7.32 14.14 -1.64
N SER A 53 -7.14 12.81 -1.57
CA SER A 53 -8.27 11.89 -1.64
C SER A 53 -9.04 11.92 -0.33
N THR A 54 -10.36 12.01 -0.45
CA THR A 54 -11.31 11.93 0.67
C THR A 54 -12.25 10.72 0.54
N ASP A 55 -12.01 9.84 -0.45
CA ASP A 55 -12.86 8.67 -0.72
C ASP A 55 -12.28 7.43 -0.04
N THR A 56 -12.81 7.09 1.14
CA THR A 56 -12.42 5.91 1.91
C THR A 56 -12.54 4.60 1.12
N ALA A 57 -13.50 4.47 0.21
CA ALA A 57 -13.64 3.26 -0.61
C ALA A 57 -12.52 3.16 -1.64
N TYR A 58 -12.14 4.29 -2.24
CA TYR A 58 -10.97 4.35 -3.11
C TYR A 58 -9.67 4.06 -2.34
N ASP A 59 -9.52 4.63 -1.15
CA ASP A 59 -8.35 4.42 -0.29
C ASP A 59 -8.16 2.94 0.04
N ARG A 60 -9.25 2.25 0.40
CA ARG A 60 -9.23 0.80 0.64
C ARG A 60 -8.79 0.01 -0.59
N ALA A 61 -9.32 0.36 -1.76
CA ALA A 61 -8.95 -0.30 -3.01
C ALA A 61 -7.47 -0.03 -3.38
N LEU A 62 -6.97 1.18 -3.11
CA LEU A 62 -5.58 1.53 -3.37
C LEU A 62 -4.64 0.76 -2.45
N VAL A 63 -4.91 0.69 -1.16
CA VAL A 63 -4.12 -0.14 -0.22
C VAL A 63 -4.12 -1.61 -0.63
N ASP A 64 -5.27 -2.18 -1.02
CA ASP A 64 -5.36 -3.55 -1.53
C ASP A 64 -4.45 -3.77 -2.74
N TYR A 65 -4.48 -2.85 -3.71
CA TYR A 65 -3.58 -2.89 -4.86
C TYR A 65 -2.10 -2.78 -4.46
N LEU A 66 -1.75 -1.89 -3.52
CA LEU A 66 -0.36 -1.75 -3.07
C LEU A 66 0.16 -3.03 -2.43
N ILE A 67 -0.67 -3.72 -1.63
CA ILE A 67 -0.30 -5.00 -1.05
C ILE A 67 -0.20 -6.07 -2.16
N ARG A 68 -1.29 -6.29 -2.90
CA ARG A 68 -1.39 -7.42 -3.83
C ARG A 68 -0.50 -7.22 -5.07
N GLY A 69 -0.60 -6.07 -5.71
CA GLY A 69 0.15 -5.75 -6.93
C GLY A 69 1.63 -5.51 -6.65
N LEU A 70 1.97 -4.78 -5.59
CA LEU A 70 3.38 -4.43 -5.34
C LEU A 70 4.07 -5.48 -4.46
N LEU A 71 3.54 -5.78 -3.27
CA LEU A 71 4.22 -6.69 -2.33
C LEU A 71 4.08 -8.16 -2.72
N LEU A 72 2.87 -8.60 -3.09
CA LEU A 72 2.59 -10.00 -3.42
C LEU A 72 2.80 -10.34 -4.91
N LYS A 73 3.05 -9.33 -5.76
CA LYS A 73 3.26 -9.48 -7.22
C LYS A 73 2.10 -10.14 -7.96
N GLU A 74 0.88 -9.97 -7.46
CA GLU A 74 -0.33 -10.43 -8.13
C GLU A 74 -0.71 -9.51 -9.30
N GLN A 75 -1.32 -10.09 -10.33
CA GLN A 75 -1.87 -9.34 -11.46
C GLN A 75 -3.25 -8.77 -11.11
N VAL A 76 -3.27 -7.65 -10.40
CA VAL A 76 -4.48 -6.91 -10.04
C VAL A 76 -4.55 -5.57 -10.77
N PRO A 77 -5.74 -5.15 -11.25
CA PRO A 77 -5.88 -3.85 -11.90
C PRO A 77 -5.68 -2.72 -10.89
N PHE A 78 -5.03 -1.64 -11.33
CA PHE A 78 -4.93 -0.42 -10.54
C PHE A 78 -6.33 0.18 -10.33
N PRO A 79 -6.71 0.57 -9.09
CA PRO A 79 -8.02 1.12 -8.82
C PRO A 79 -8.15 2.52 -9.42
N MET A 80 -9.30 2.78 -10.04
CA MET A 80 -9.61 4.08 -10.61
C MET A 80 -10.39 4.92 -9.59
N PRO A 81 -9.95 6.16 -9.26
CA PRO A 81 -10.73 7.06 -8.43
C PRO A 81 -12.09 7.36 -9.07
N LYS A 82 -13.14 7.51 -8.25
CA LYS A 82 -14.43 8.03 -8.74
C LYS A 82 -14.24 9.49 -9.14
N MET A 83 -14.11 9.75 -10.44
CA MET A 83 -14.01 11.11 -10.95
C MET A 83 -15.34 11.83 -10.84
N ARG A 84 -15.38 12.94 -10.10
CA ARG A 84 -16.50 13.89 -10.09
C ARG A 84 -16.19 15.09 -10.99
N GLY A 85 -17.15 15.47 -11.84
CA GLY A 85 -17.16 16.73 -12.59
C GLY A 85 -16.26 16.79 -13.84
N ILE A 86 -15.99 18.03 -14.31
CA ILE A 86 -15.32 18.38 -15.58
C ILE A 86 -13.91 17.74 -15.70
N ARG A 87 -13.25 17.53 -14.56
CA ARG A 87 -11.95 16.83 -14.48
C ARG A 87 -12.04 15.37 -14.96
N GLY A 88 -13.16 14.69 -14.74
CA GLY A 88 -13.38 13.34 -15.25
C GLY A 88 -13.56 13.26 -16.77
N LEU A 89 -14.11 14.32 -17.37
CA LEU A 89 -14.27 14.43 -18.82
C LEU A 89 -12.91 14.66 -19.50
N LEU A 90 -12.09 15.54 -18.94
CA LEU A 90 -10.70 15.76 -19.39
C LEU A 90 -9.82 14.50 -19.22
N PHE A 91 -10.04 13.72 -18.15
CA PHE A 91 -9.31 12.47 -17.92
C PHE A 91 -9.63 11.37 -18.95
N LYS A 92 -10.91 11.26 -19.37
CA LYS A 92 -11.30 10.31 -20.44
C LYS A 92 -10.69 10.68 -21.79
N LEU A 93 -10.48 11.97 -22.05
CA LEU A 93 -9.88 12.47 -23.31
C LEU A 93 -8.35 12.33 -23.32
N ALA A 94 -7.69 12.48 -22.16
CA ALA A 94 -6.23 12.35 -22.02
C ALA A 94 -5.76 10.89 -21.85
N GLY A 95 -6.50 9.92 -22.41
CA GLY A 95 -6.41 8.47 -22.16
C GLY A 95 -5.09 7.75 -22.49
N LYS A 96 -3.92 8.40 -22.37
CA LYS A 96 -2.63 7.80 -22.70
C LYS A 96 -1.42 8.56 -22.13
N ALA A 97 -1.34 8.79 -20.81
CA ALA A 97 -0.04 8.99 -20.13
C ALA A 97 -0.22 9.20 -18.61
N MET A 98 -0.43 8.12 -17.87
CA MET A 98 0.25 8.01 -16.58
C MET A 98 0.94 6.66 -16.58
N MET A 99 2.20 6.66 -17.05
CA MET A 99 3.08 5.50 -16.86
C MET A 99 3.34 5.39 -15.36
N PHE A 100 2.79 4.35 -14.75
CA PHE A 100 3.06 4.00 -13.37
C PHE A 100 4.19 2.98 -13.35
N GLN A 101 5.43 3.47 -13.20
CA GLN A 101 6.55 2.57 -12.94
C GLN A 101 6.57 2.22 -11.46
N HIS A 102 6.27 0.97 -11.12
CA HIS A 102 6.38 0.47 -9.76
C HIS A 102 7.82 0.02 -9.48
N SER A 103 8.46 0.64 -8.50
CA SER A 103 9.72 0.17 -7.91
C SER A 103 9.49 0.00 -6.41
N ILE A 104 9.95 -1.11 -5.86
CA ILE A 104 9.90 -1.40 -4.43
C ILE A 104 11.33 -1.42 -3.95
N VAL A 105 11.61 -0.61 -2.93
CA VAL A 105 12.84 -0.69 -2.15
C VAL A 105 12.41 -1.08 -0.74
N GLY A 106 12.60 -2.35 -0.39
CA GLY A 106 12.31 -2.89 0.93
C GLY A 106 13.33 -3.98 1.25
N SER A 107 13.99 -3.87 2.39
CA SER A 107 14.85 -4.92 2.93
C SER A 107 14.11 -5.58 4.08
N SER A 108 13.90 -6.90 4.00
CA SER A 108 13.27 -7.68 5.06
C SER A 108 14.37 -8.33 5.90
N ASN A 109 14.67 -7.78 7.07
CA ASN A 109 15.38 -8.53 8.10
C ASN A 109 14.37 -9.44 8.79
N VAL A 110 14.21 -10.67 8.29
CA VAL A 110 13.53 -11.72 9.06
C VAL A 110 14.55 -12.29 10.05
N PRO A 111 14.36 -12.16 11.37
CA PRO A 111 15.04 -13.06 12.29
C PRO A 111 14.45 -14.44 12.07
N THR A 112 15.22 -15.36 11.51
CA THR A 112 14.85 -16.77 11.42
C THR A 112 14.52 -17.25 12.84
N ARG A 113 13.24 -17.42 13.16
CA ARG A 113 12.85 -18.16 14.36
C ARG A 113 13.26 -19.61 14.11
N THR A 114 14.44 -19.97 14.59
CA THR A 114 14.82 -21.37 14.77
C THR A 114 13.84 -21.95 15.78
N VAL A 115 12.93 -22.78 15.28
CA VAL A 115 12.11 -23.64 16.13
C VAL A 115 13.09 -24.63 16.76
N ASP A 116 13.41 -24.39 18.03
CA ASP A 116 14.20 -25.30 18.84
C ASP A 116 13.28 -26.47 19.22
N ASP A 117 13.60 -27.64 18.67
CA ASP A 117 12.90 -28.90 18.87
C ASP A 117 13.33 -29.49 20.21
N SER A 118 12.78 -28.98 21.32
CA SER A 118 12.96 -29.61 22.63
C SER A 118 11.90 -30.68 22.86
N ARG A 119 12.10 -31.84 22.22
CA ARG A 119 11.68 -33.14 22.77
C ARG A 119 12.45 -33.42 24.05
N SER A 120 11.73 -33.47 25.17
CA SER A 120 12.14 -34.11 26.42
C SER A 120 10.88 -34.19 27.28
N GLY A 121 10.40 -35.31 27.78
CA GLY A 121 10.89 -36.67 27.93
C GLY A 121 9.94 -37.31 28.94
#